data_AF-A0A940VTD0-F1
#
_entry.id   AF-A0A940VTD0-F1
#
_cell.length_a   1.000
_cell.length_b   1.000
_cell.length_c   1.000
_cell.angle_alpha   90.00
_cell.angle_beta   90.00
_cell.angle_gamma   90.00
#
_symmetry.space_group_name_H-M   'P 1'
#
loop_
_entity.id
_entity.type
_entity.pdbx_description
1 polymer ?
#
loop_
_entity_poly.entity_id
_entity_poly.type
_entity_poly.pdbx_seq_one_letter_code
_entity_poly.pdbx_strand_id
1 'polypeptide(L)' 'MLGVMGGIIGTIQATEAIKYVLGVGELLTGYLLTYNALEMEFRKIKLPKDENCRGCGVSPTIKELIDYDQAVCALKG' A
#
# COMPACT_ATOMS: atom_id res chain seq x y z
N MET A 1 10.35 17.02 -10.77
CA MET A 1 10.44 16.65 -9.34
C MET A 1 9.39 15.57 -8.97
N LEU A 2 9.23 14.50 -9.74
CA LEU A 2 8.31 13.38 -9.38
C LEU A 2 9.03 12.22 -8.69
N GLY A 3 10.33 12.02 -8.97
CA GLY A 3 11.09 10.88 -8.41
C GLY A 3 11.28 10.91 -6.89
N VAL A 4 11.38 12.10 -6.29
CA VAL A 4 11.60 12.26 -4.85
C VAL A 4 10.43 11.71 -4.04
N MET A 5 9.20 11.89 -4.52
CA MET A 5 8.00 11.36 -3.87
C MET A 5 8.02 9.83 -3.79
N GLY A 6 8.45 9.17 -4.86
CA GLY A 6 8.66 7.72 -4.86
C GLY A 6 9.70 7.28 -3.84
N GLY A 7 10.79 8.05 -3.70
CA GLY A 7 11.82 7.79 -2.70
C GLY A 7 11.32 7.92 -1.26
N ILE A 8 10.52 8.95 -0.95
CA ILE A 8 9.92 9.15 0.37
C ILE A 8 8.99 7.98 0.72
N ILE A 9 8.04 7.67 -0.17
CA ILE A 9 7.06 6.60 0.07
C ILE A 9 7.76 5.23 0.13
N GLY A 10 8.72 4.96 -0.76
CA GLY A 10 9.49 3.72 -0.75
C GLY A 10 10.32 3.52 0.52
N THR A 11 10.91 4.60 1.05
CA THR A 11 11.67 4.53 2.32
C THR A 11 10.76 4.24 3.50
N ILE A 12 9.56 4.83 3.52
CA ILE A 12 8.53 4.52 4.53
C ILE A 12 8.14 3.03 4.44
N GLN A 13 7.87 2.52 3.24
CA GLN A 13 7.54 1.10 3.02
C GLN A 13 8.66 0.16 3.47
N ALA A 14 9.92 0.46 3.12
CA ALA A 14 11.08 -0.32 3.55
C ALA A 14 11.22 -0.32 5.08
N THR A 15 10.96 0.81 5.72
CA THR A 15 10.99 0.93 7.19
C THR A 15 9.89 0.08 7.83
N GLU A 16 8.66 0.08 7.30
CA GLU A 16 7.58 -0.80 7.77
C GLU A 16 7.93 -2.29 7.61
N ALA A 17 8.56 -2.66 6.50
CA ALA A 17 9.01 -4.04 6.28
C ALA A 17 10.07 -4.46 7.32
N ILE A 18 11.05 -3.60 7.60
CA ILE A 18 12.07 -3.85 8.64
C ILE A 18 11.42 -4.01 10.02
N LYS A 19 10.52 -3.10 10.40
CA LYS A 19 9.78 -3.19 11.67
C LYS A 19 9.00 -4.49 11.78
N TYR A 20 8.32 -4.89 10.71
CA TYR A 20 7.55 -6.14 10.67
C TYR A 20 8.44 -7.36 10.87
N VAL A 21 9.55 -7.45 10.13
CA VAL A 21 10.49 -8.59 10.21
C VAL A 21 11.14 -8.69 11.59
N LEU A 22 11.47 -7.56 12.22
CA LEU A 22 12.11 -7.53 13.54
C LEU A 22 11.11 -7.61 14.70
N GLY A 23 9.81 -7.46 14.45
CA GLY A 23 8.79 -7.43 15.49
C GLY A 23 8.92 -6.22 16.44
N VAL A 24 9.37 -5.07 15.93
CA VAL A 24 9.64 -3.86 16.73
C VAL A 24 8.75 -2.68 16.34
N GLY A 25 8.45 -1.84 17.33
CA GLY A 25 7.64 -0.63 17.15
C GLY A 25 6.17 -0.92 16.80
N GLU A 26 5.43 0.13 16.44
CA GLU A 26 4.05 0.01 15.98
C GLU A 26 3.98 0.11 14.46
N LEU A 27 3.29 -0.85 13.83
CA LEU A 27 3.10 -0.89 12.39
C LEU A 27 1.96 0.03 11.94
N LEU A 28 2.04 0.46 10.69
CA LEU A 28 0.94 1.16 9.99
C LEU A 28 -0.14 0.21 9.47
N THR A 29 -0.10 -1.08 9.83
CA THR A 29 -1.11 -2.07 9.43
C THR A 29 -2.51 -1.61 9.81
N GLY A 30 -3.44 -1.68 8.85
CA GLY A 30 -4.81 -1.20 9.03
C GLY A 30 -4.97 0.31 8.95
N TYR A 31 -3.95 1.04 8.49
CA TYR A 31 -4.04 2.47 8.19
C TYR A 31 -3.70 2.77 6.73
N LEU A 32 -4.44 3.70 6.13
CA LEU A 32 -4.04 4.40 4.93
C LEU A 32 -3.24 5.64 5.35
N LEU A 33 -1.95 5.66 4.99
CA LEU A 33 -1.09 6.83 5.19
C LEU A 33 -1.14 7.70 3.93
N THR A 34 -1.56 8.95 4.07
CA THR A 34 -1.48 9.94 2.99
C THR A 34 -0.43 10.98 3.32
N TYR A 35 0.34 11.39 2.30
CA TYR A 35 1.37 12.43 2.42
C TYR A 35 1.03 13.60 1.49
N ASN A 36 0.79 14.78 2.07
CA ASN A 36 0.62 16.02 1.33
C ASN A 36 1.98 16.72 1.25
N ALA A 37 2.61 16.71 0.07
CA ALA A 37 3.93 17.29 -0.12
C ALA A 37 3.96 18.82 -0.15
N LEU A 38 2.83 19.48 -0.45
CA LEU A 38 2.77 20.94 -0.47
C LEU A 38 2.79 21.49 0.96
N GLU A 39 2.04 20.85 1.85
CA GLU A 39 1.91 21.23 3.27
C GLU A 39 2.85 20.44 4.19
N MET A 40 3.62 19.50 3.63
CA MET A 40 4.50 18.58 4.37
C MET A 40 3.77 17.81 5.49
N GLU A 41 2.53 17.41 5.25
CA GLU A 41 1.64 16.80 6.25
C GLU A 41 1.46 15.30 6.02
N PHE A 42 1.50 14.52 7.10
CA PHE A 42 1.09 13.12 7.11
C PHE A 42 -0.25 12.96 7.83
N ARG A 43 -1.17 12.23 7.19
CA ARG A 43 -2.44 11.84 7.80
C ARG A 43 -2.56 10.33 7.84
N LYS A 44 -2.88 9.80 9.01
CA LYS A 44 -3.21 8.38 9.23
C LYS A 44 -4.72 8.21 9.27
N ILE A 45 -5.25 7.47 8.31
CA ILE A 45 -6.69 7.17 8.24
C ILE A 45 -6.86 5.70 8.61
N LYS A 46 -7.62 5.41 9.67
CA LYS A 46 -7.89 4.02 10.07
C LYS A 46 -8.76 3.35 9.00
N LEU A 47 -8.32 2.20 8.52
CA LEU A 47 -9.02 1.39 7.53
C LEU A 47 -9.65 0.18 8.23
N PRO A 48 -10.94 0.24 8.61
CA PRO A 48 -11.61 -0.88 9.26
C PRO A 48 -11.77 -2.06 8.29
N LYS A 49 -11.77 -3.27 8.85
CA LYS A 49 -12.13 -4.46 8.08
C LYS A 49 -13.62 -4.39 7.73
N ASP A 50 -13.94 -4.63 6.47
CA ASP A 50 -15.32 -4.83 6.01
C ASP A 50 -15.63 -6.33 5.98
N GLU A 51 -16.62 -6.76 6.77
CA GLU A 51 -17.08 -8.15 6.81
C GLU A 51 -17.72 -8.59 5.49
N ASN A 52 -18.24 -7.65 4.70
CA ASN A 52 -18.83 -7.90 3.39
C ASN A 52 -17.82 -7.75 2.23
N CYS A 53 -16.52 -7.57 2.54
CA CYS A 53 -15.49 -7.45 1.52
C CYS A 53 -15.47 -8.69 0.61
N ARG A 54 -15.60 -8.47 -0.70
CA ARG A 54 -15.66 -9.54 -1.71
C ARG A 54 -14.38 -10.41 -1.76
N GLY A 55 -13.26 -9.93 -1.23
CA GLY A 55 -11.97 -10.64 -1.22
C GLY A 55 -11.55 -11.20 0.14
N CYS A 56 -11.76 -10.47 1.24
CA CYS A 56 -11.28 -10.87 2.58
C CYS A 56 -12.36 -10.82 3.69
N GLY A 57 -13.62 -10.66 3.29
CA GLY A 57 -14.79 -10.70 4.17
C GLY A 57 -15.14 -12.13 4.62
N VAL A 58 -16.27 -12.28 5.30
CA VAL A 58 -16.72 -13.57 5.87
C VAL A 58 -17.11 -14.57 4.77
N SER A 59 -17.66 -14.08 3.65
CA SER A 59 -18.04 -14.89 2.50
C SER A 59 -17.43 -14.31 1.21
N PRO A 60 -16.14 -14.59 0.93
CA PRO A 60 -15.45 -14.05 -0.23
C PRO A 60 -16.02 -14.63 -1.54
N THR A 61 -16.26 -13.73 -2.50
CA THR A 61 -16.77 -14.08 -3.84
C THR A 61 -15.68 -14.08 -4.89
N ILE A 62 -14.60 -13.32 -4.67
CA ILE A 62 -13.40 -13.35 -5.50
C ILE A 62 -12.55 -14.53 -5.03
N LYS A 63 -12.48 -15.59 -5.85
CA LYS A 63 -11.78 -16.85 -5.52
C LYS A 63 -10.52 -17.07 -6.34
N GLU A 64 -10.42 -16.41 -7.49
CA GLU A 64 -9.32 -16.56 -8.43
C GLU A 64 -8.86 -15.18 -8.90
N LEU A 65 -7.59 -15.11 -9.27
CA LEU A 65 -7.01 -13.91 -9.86
C LEU A 65 -7.39 -13.86 -11.34
N ILE A 66 -7.68 -12.66 -11.81
CA ILE A 66 -7.83 -12.39 -13.23
C ILE A 66 -6.61 -11.60 -13.69
N ASP A 67 -6.01 -12.02 -14.80
CA ASP A 67 -4.96 -11.25 -15.43
C ASP A 67 -5.62 -10.11 -16.23
N TYR A 68 -5.21 -8.89 -15.91
CA TYR A 68 -5.60 -7.73 -16.68
C TYR A 68 -4.57 -7.53 -17.78
N ASP A 69 -5.01 -7.50 -19.05
CA ASP A 69 -4.15 -7.08 -20.16
C ASP A 69 -3.74 -5.61 -19.93
N GLN A 70 -2.54 -5.41 -19.41
CA GLN A 70 -1.93 -4.10 -19.25
C GLN A 70 -1.04 -3.85 -20.46
N ALA A 71 -1.27 -2.72 -21.14
CA ALA A 71 -0.35 -2.21 -22.14
C ALA A 71 0.97 -1.81 -21.45
N VAL A 72 1.85 -2.78 -21.25
CA VAL A 72 3.21 -2.55 -20.79
C VAL A 72 4.06 -2.12 -21.98
N CYS A 73 4.86 -1.07 -21.79
CA CYS A 73 5.89 -0.72 -22.74
C CYS A 73 6.92 -1.85 -22.77
N ALA A 74 6.79 -2.79 -23.71
CA ALA A 74 7.85 -3.73 -24.00
C ALA A 74 9.05 -2.91 -24.50
N LEU A 75 10.14 -2.89 -23.74
CA LEU A 75 11.41 -2.36 -24.21
C LEU A 75 11.81 -3.18 -25.44
N LYS A 76 11.63 -2.61 -26.63
CA LYS A 76 12.23 -3.14 -27.85
C LYS A 76 13.74 -2.96 -27.69
N GLY A 77 14.44 -4.08 -27.52
CA GLY A 77 15.90 -4.14 -27.63
C GLY A 77 16.35 -3.83 -29.05
#